data_AF-A0A2E1Y658-F1
#
_entry.id   AF-A0A2E1Y658-F1
#
_cell.length_a   1.000
_cell.length_b   1.000
_cell.length_c   1.000
_cell.angle_alpha   90.00
_cell.angle_beta   90.00
_cell.angle_gamma   90.00
#
_symmetry.space_group_name_H-M   'P 1'
#
loop_
_entity.id
_entity.type
_entity.pdbx_description
1 polymer ?
#
loop_
_entity_poly.entity_id
_entity_poly.type
_entity_poly.pdbx_seq_one_letter_code
_entity_poly.pdbx_strand_id
1 'polypeptide(L)'
;MKNFLNLPFLVATIILVQGCNSDDAPTNENPPQKVVDAAEMKAAQSLSIGSVRAIADDVGPYVQALRCNIALGAIYDHLSEGGSFSGDQKKLMAQMRARYAREAKKIGAQQKKSSQQIQQDLDGQASKIADLSIRAQIAIGCLRKSVQAS
;
A
#
# COMPACT_ATOMS: atom_id res chain seq x y z
N MET A 1 -56.91 23.94 -10.40
CA MET A 1 -57.47 22.61 -10.75
C MET A 1 -56.40 21.55 -10.46
N LYS A 2 -56.76 20.55 -9.64
CA LYS A 2 -56.14 19.22 -9.43
C LYS A 2 -54.68 19.20 -8.95
N ASN A 3 -54.41 19.12 -7.64
CA ASN A 3 -54.45 17.93 -6.75
C ASN A 3 -53.42 16.85 -7.11
N PHE A 4 -52.25 16.89 -6.47
CA PHE A 4 -51.38 15.72 -6.32
C PHE A 4 -51.63 15.11 -4.93
N LEU A 5 -52.42 14.03 -4.92
CA LEU A 5 -52.58 13.16 -3.75
C LEU A 5 -51.25 12.45 -3.48
N ASN A 6 -50.71 12.70 -2.29
CA ASN A 6 -49.90 11.76 -1.52
C ASN A 6 -50.85 10.71 -0.92
N LEU A 7 -50.59 9.40 -1.13
CA LEU A 7 -50.53 8.33 -0.12
C LEU A 7 -50.34 6.94 -0.83
N PRO A 8 -50.08 5.84 -0.10
CA PRO A 8 -48.81 5.12 -0.03
C PRO A 8 -48.90 3.72 -0.68
N PHE A 9 -47.80 3.00 -0.91
CA PHE A 9 -47.84 1.54 -0.78
C PHE A 9 -46.42 0.95 -0.73
N LEU A 10 -46.17 0.23 0.36
CA LEU A 10 -45.11 -0.75 0.52
C LEU A 10 -45.02 -1.69 -0.70
N VAL A 11 -43.84 -1.82 -1.29
CA VAL A 11 -43.42 -3.10 -1.88
C VAL A 11 -41.98 -3.36 -1.47
N ALA A 12 -41.85 -4.14 -0.40
CA ALA A 12 -40.62 -4.85 -0.07
C ALA A 12 -40.41 -5.94 -1.12
N THR A 13 -39.49 -5.73 -2.05
CA THR A 13 -39.08 -6.80 -2.97
C THR A 13 -38.03 -7.66 -2.29
N ILE A 14 -38.52 -8.71 -1.64
CA ILE A 14 -37.76 -9.87 -1.17
C ILE A 14 -37.11 -10.49 -2.42
N ILE A 15 -35.79 -10.37 -2.55
CA ILE A 15 -35.05 -11.15 -3.54
C ILE A 15 -35.01 -12.59 -3.03
N LEU A 16 -35.84 -13.43 -3.64
CA LEU A 16 -35.90 -14.87 -3.45
C LEU A 16 -34.51 -15.47 -3.67
N VAL A 17 -33.99 -16.07 -2.61
CA VAL A 17 -32.92 -17.05 -2.64
C VAL A 17 -33.42 -18.21 -3.50
N GLN A 18 -33.01 -18.26 -4.76
CA GLN A 18 -33.09 -19.49 -5.53
C GLN A 18 -32.01 -20.43 -5.01
N GLY A 19 -32.42 -21.30 -4.08
CA GLY A 19 -31.68 -22.49 -3.73
C GLY A 19 -31.55 -23.37 -4.96
N CYS A 20 -30.32 -23.53 -5.45
CA CYS A 20 -29.98 -24.62 -6.35
C CYS A 20 -29.94 -25.91 -5.52
N ASN A 21 -31.04 -26.66 -5.51
CA ASN A 21 -31.00 -28.10 -5.32
C ASN A 21 -30.99 -28.73 -6.71
N SER A 22 -29.79 -28.97 -7.22
CA SER A 22 -29.54 -30.06 -8.14
C SER A 22 -28.56 -30.99 -7.44
N ASP A 23 -29.06 -32.18 -7.14
CA ASP A 23 -28.38 -33.36 -6.64
C ASP A 23 -27.25 -33.80 -7.60
N ASP A 24 -26.11 -33.14 -7.48
CA ASP A 24 -24.80 -33.77 -7.67
C ASP A 24 -24.01 -33.43 -6.40
N ALA A 25 -24.10 -34.29 -5.40
CA ALA A 25 -23.30 -34.15 -4.20
C ALA A 25 -21.82 -34.17 -4.63
N PRO A 26 -21.06 -33.07 -4.49
CA PRO A 26 -19.63 -33.13 -4.69
C PRO A 26 -19.12 -34.07 -3.60
N THR A 27 -18.51 -35.18 -4.01
CA THR A 27 -17.70 -36.01 -3.12
C THR A 27 -16.84 -35.06 -2.31
N ASN A 28 -17.04 -35.06 -0.99
CA ASN A 28 -16.34 -34.19 -0.05
C ASN A 28 -14.90 -34.68 0.09
N GLU A 29 -14.15 -34.66 -1.00
CA GLU A 29 -12.70 -34.64 -0.95
C GLU A 29 -12.36 -33.22 -0.51
N ASN A 30 -12.14 -33.07 0.80
CA ASN A 30 -11.32 -31.97 1.30
C ASN A 30 -10.13 -31.85 0.33
N PRO A 31 -9.95 -30.73 -0.38
CA PRO A 31 -8.76 -30.56 -1.18
C PRO A 31 -7.59 -30.85 -0.23
N PRO A 32 -6.65 -31.73 -0.59
CA PRO A 32 -5.58 -32.11 0.31
C PRO A 32 -5.01 -30.82 0.85
N GLN A 33 -5.08 -30.62 2.16
CA GLN A 33 -4.49 -29.43 2.79
C GLN A 33 -3.03 -29.49 2.38
N LYS A 34 -2.68 -28.73 1.34
CA LYS A 34 -1.31 -28.64 0.87
C LYS A 34 -0.57 -28.15 2.09
N VAL A 35 0.25 -29.01 2.68
CA VAL A 35 1.10 -28.64 3.80
C VAL A 35 2.05 -27.62 3.19
N VAL A 36 1.69 -26.35 3.30
CA VAL A 36 2.48 -25.27 2.76
C VAL A 36 3.75 -25.26 3.58
N ASP A 37 4.83 -25.73 2.98
CA ASP A 37 6.16 -25.70 3.57
C ASP A 37 6.47 -24.25 3.98
N ALA A 38 7.16 -24.06 5.11
CA ALA A 38 7.70 -22.75 5.49
C ALA A 38 8.50 -22.11 4.35
N ALA A 39 9.19 -22.91 3.51
CA ALA A 39 9.87 -22.45 2.30
C ALA A 39 8.88 -21.95 1.22
N GLU A 40 7.76 -22.65 1.00
CA GLU A 40 6.72 -22.21 0.05
C GLU A 40 5.96 -20.98 0.56
N MET A 41 5.68 -20.88 1.87
CA MET A 41 5.13 -19.67 2.47
C MET A 41 6.09 -18.50 2.33
N LYS A 42 7.39 -18.71 2.54
CA LYS A 42 8.42 -17.69 2.35
C LYS A 42 8.53 -17.26 0.89
N ALA A 43 8.44 -18.20 -0.05
CA ALA A 43 8.40 -17.91 -1.48
C ALA A 43 7.13 -17.14 -1.87
N ALA A 44 5.96 -17.59 -1.44
CA ALA A 44 4.69 -16.90 -1.68
C ALA A 44 4.63 -15.51 -1.04
N GLN A 45 5.23 -15.35 0.14
CA GLN A 45 5.44 -14.03 0.74
C GLN A 45 6.36 -13.21 -0.14
N SER A 46 7.54 -13.72 -0.53
CA SER A 46 8.48 -12.99 -1.39
C SER A 46 7.86 -12.53 -2.73
N LEU A 47 6.90 -13.28 -3.26
CA LEU A 47 6.13 -12.97 -4.45
C LEU A 47 4.89 -12.10 -4.17
N SER A 48 4.43 -12.06 -2.92
CA SER A 48 3.40 -11.14 -2.48
C SER A 48 4.01 -9.75 -2.40
N ILE A 49 3.32 -8.78 -3.00
CA ILE A 49 3.52 -7.33 -2.79
C ILE A 49 3.41 -6.97 -1.28
N GLY A 50 3.07 -7.92 -0.40
CA GLY A 50 3.07 -7.84 1.06
C GLY A 50 4.37 -8.24 1.80
N SER A 51 5.39 -8.85 1.19
CA SER A 51 6.65 -9.22 1.89
C SER A 51 7.64 -8.08 2.12
N VAL A 52 7.27 -6.85 1.73
CA VAL A 52 8.02 -5.61 1.96
C VAL A 52 8.43 -5.41 3.43
N ARG A 53 7.81 -6.13 4.38
CA ARG A 53 8.27 -6.25 5.77
C ARG A 53 9.79 -6.47 5.88
N ALA A 54 10.38 -7.31 5.03
CA ALA A 54 11.83 -7.57 5.06
C ALA A 54 12.71 -6.39 4.59
N ILE A 55 12.17 -5.43 3.83
CA ILE A 55 12.94 -4.27 3.31
C ILE A 55 12.82 -3.06 4.25
N ALA A 56 11.72 -2.97 5.00
CA ALA A 56 11.36 -1.82 5.82
C ALA A 56 11.57 -2.02 7.33
N ASP A 57 11.45 -3.24 7.86
CA ASP A 57 11.43 -3.46 9.31
C ASP A 57 12.84 -3.60 9.93
N ASP A 58 13.86 -3.93 9.12
CA ASP A 58 15.24 -4.11 9.60
C ASP A 58 16.09 -2.83 9.57
N VAL A 59 15.53 -1.70 9.11
CA VAL A 59 16.25 -0.42 9.05
C VAL A 59 15.71 0.55 10.10
N GLY A 60 16.62 1.21 10.82
CA GLY A 60 16.26 2.20 11.84
C GLY A 60 15.35 3.32 11.30
N PRO A 61 14.57 3.99 12.17
CA PRO A 61 13.48 4.88 11.76
C PRO A 61 13.93 6.06 10.87
N TYR A 62 15.16 6.54 11.05
CA TYR A 62 15.76 7.55 10.19
C TYR A 62 15.91 7.06 8.74
N VAL A 63 16.54 5.90 8.56
CA VAL A 63 16.79 5.32 7.22
C VAL A 63 15.48 4.94 6.57
N GLN A 64 14.51 4.44 7.34
CA GLN A 64 13.18 4.17 6.84
C GLN A 64 12.50 5.42 6.28
N ALA A 65 12.55 6.54 6.99
CA ALA A 65 11.96 7.80 6.52
C ALA A 65 12.66 8.32 5.24
N LEU A 66 13.99 8.22 5.15
CA LEU A 66 14.74 8.55 3.93
C LEU A 66 14.27 7.70 2.74
N ARG A 67 14.22 6.38 2.92
CA ARG A 67 13.80 5.43 1.87
C ARG A 67 12.37 5.67 1.43
N CYS A 68 11.45 5.92 2.37
CA CYS A 68 10.08 6.28 2.03
C CYS A 68 10.01 7.57 1.20
N ASN A 69 10.76 8.61 1.55
CA ASN A 69 10.81 9.85 0.78
C ASN A 69 11.32 9.61 -0.67
N ILE A 70 12.42 8.86 -0.81
CA ILE A 70 13.02 8.53 -2.11
C ILE A 70 12.05 7.71 -2.97
N ALA A 71 11.51 6.63 -2.39
CA ALA A 71 10.61 5.71 -3.06
C ALA A 71 9.33 6.40 -3.55
N LEU A 72 8.69 7.20 -2.69
CA LEU A 72 7.50 7.96 -3.07
C LEU A 72 7.80 8.99 -4.16
N GLY A 73 8.97 9.63 -4.13
CA GLY A 73 9.41 10.54 -5.19
C GLY A 73 9.53 9.83 -6.54
N ALA A 74 10.27 8.71 -6.58
CA ALA A 74 10.50 7.98 -7.83
C ALA A 74 9.20 7.45 -8.47
N ILE A 75 8.27 6.95 -7.65
CA ILE A 75 6.98 6.46 -8.14
C ILE A 75 6.07 7.61 -8.58
N TYR A 76 6.11 8.74 -7.87
CA TYR A 76 5.41 9.94 -8.29
C TYR A 76 5.90 10.40 -9.67
N ASP A 77 7.21 10.47 -9.87
CA ASP A 77 7.84 10.93 -11.11
C ASP A 77 7.48 9.97 -12.26
N HIS A 78 7.72 8.66 -12.08
CA HIS A 78 7.44 7.63 -13.08
C HIS A 78 5.98 7.61 -13.55
N LEU A 79 5.03 7.70 -12.62
CA LEU A 79 3.60 7.63 -12.95
C LEU A 79 3.04 8.97 -13.42
N SER A 80 3.68 10.08 -13.06
CA SER A 80 3.34 11.40 -13.61
C SER A 80 3.74 11.53 -15.07
N GLU A 81 4.88 10.98 -15.46
CA GLU A 81 5.35 10.90 -16.85
C GLU A 81 4.44 9.99 -17.69
N GLY A 82 3.99 8.87 -17.13
CA GLY A 82 3.07 7.93 -17.81
C GLY A 82 1.59 8.33 -17.79
N GLY A 83 1.22 9.51 -17.27
CA GLY A 83 -0.17 9.97 -17.23
C GLY A 83 -1.12 9.14 -16.36
N SER A 84 -0.59 8.26 -15.51
CA SER A 84 -1.36 7.19 -14.85
C SER A 84 -1.99 7.61 -13.51
N PHE A 85 -1.83 8.86 -13.07
CA PHE A 85 -2.41 9.36 -11.83
C PHE A 85 -3.52 10.39 -12.03
N SER A 86 -4.60 10.21 -11.26
CA SER A 86 -5.56 11.29 -11.01
C SER A 86 -4.91 12.41 -10.18
N GLY A 87 -5.47 13.62 -10.25
CA GLY A 87 -4.97 14.77 -9.49
C GLY A 87 -4.92 14.53 -7.98
N ASP A 88 -5.91 13.81 -7.44
CA ASP A 88 -5.98 13.47 -6.02
C ASP A 88 -4.89 12.47 -5.61
N GLN A 89 -4.59 11.48 -6.46
CA GLN A 89 -3.51 10.53 -6.22
C GLN A 89 -2.14 11.24 -6.21
N LYS A 90 -1.91 12.17 -7.15
CA LYS A 90 -0.70 13.02 -7.16
C LYS A 90 -0.57 13.82 -5.87
N LYS A 91 -1.65 14.46 -5.43
CA LYS A 91 -1.67 15.25 -4.20
C LYS A 91 -1.37 14.41 -2.97
N LEU A 92 -2.00 13.24 -2.85
CA LEU A 92 -1.77 12.32 -1.74
C LEU A 92 -0.30 11.87 -1.70
N MET A 93 0.26 11.45 -2.83
CA MET A 93 1.67 11.06 -2.89
C MET A 93 2.62 12.18 -2.50
N ALA A 94 2.40 13.40 -2.98
CA ALA A 94 3.20 14.56 -2.62
C ALA A 94 3.13 14.87 -1.12
N GLN A 95 1.94 14.79 -0.51
CA GLN A 95 1.74 14.95 0.93
C GLN A 95 2.50 13.90 1.73
N MET A 96 2.42 12.63 1.29
CA MET A 96 3.10 11.52 1.95
C MET A 96 4.62 11.62 1.84
N ARG A 97 5.13 11.98 0.66
CA ARG A 97 6.56 12.27 0.47
C ARG A 97 7.03 13.37 1.42
N ALA A 98 6.30 14.48 1.48
CA ALA A 98 6.63 15.61 2.35
C ALA A 98 6.60 15.23 3.84
N ARG A 99 5.69 14.35 4.27
CA ARG A 99 5.65 13.81 5.64
C ARG A 99 6.96 13.10 5.98
N TYR A 100 7.38 12.14 5.15
CA TYR A 100 8.60 11.38 5.39
C TYR A 100 9.88 12.23 5.29
N ALA A 101 9.89 13.25 4.41
CA ALA A 101 10.99 14.22 4.37
C ALA A 101 11.11 15.01 5.69
N ARG A 102 9.98 15.45 6.27
CA ARG A 102 9.97 16.11 7.59
C ARG A 102 10.40 15.18 8.71
N GLU A 103 9.96 13.93 8.67
CA GLU A 103 10.32 12.91 9.66
C GLU A 103 11.82 12.61 9.63
N ALA A 104 12.39 12.40 8.44
CA ALA A 104 13.83 12.22 8.28
C ALA A 104 14.61 13.44 8.80
N LYS A 105 14.15 14.66 8.51
CA LYS A 105 14.77 15.89 9.04
C LYS A 105 14.69 15.97 10.57
N LYS A 106 13.55 15.66 11.16
CA LYS A 106 13.34 15.66 12.62
C LYS A 106 14.26 14.66 13.30
N ILE A 107 14.28 13.41 12.83
CA ILE A 107 15.11 12.35 13.42
C ILE A 107 16.60 12.64 13.18
N GLY A 108 16.97 13.10 11.99
CA GLY A 108 18.35 13.50 11.69
C GLY A 108 18.86 14.61 12.62
N ALA A 109 18.02 15.62 12.90
CA ALA A 109 18.35 16.68 13.85
C ALA A 109 18.55 16.14 15.28
N GLN A 110 17.71 15.18 15.73
CA GLN A 110 17.90 14.50 17.02
C GLN A 110 19.22 13.71 17.07
N GLN A 111 19.68 13.22 15.93
CA GLN A 111 20.99 12.57 15.76
C GLN A 111 22.15 13.56 15.50
N LYS A 112 21.92 14.88 15.68
CA LYS A 112 22.90 15.95 15.44
C LYS A 112 23.45 15.99 14.01
N LYS A 113 22.70 15.49 13.02
CA LYS A 113 23.07 15.58 11.60
C LYS A 113 22.77 16.98 11.06
N SER A 114 23.72 17.54 10.31
CA SER A 114 23.50 18.76 9.54
C SER A 114 22.61 18.51 8.32
N SER A 115 22.06 19.57 7.73
CA SER A 115 21.30 19.46 6.47
C SER A 115 22.12 18.81 5.35
N GLN A 116 23.41 19.09 5.28
CA GLN A 116 24.31 18.51 4.28
C GLN A 116 24.50 17.00 4.51
N GLN A 117 24.65 16.56 5.76
CA GLN A 117 24.75 15.13 6.09
C GLN A 117 23.44 14.40 5.77
N ILE A 118 22.29 15.02 6.05
CA ILE A 118 21.00 14.46 5.69
C ILE A 118 20.87 14.31 4.17
N GLN A 119 21.35 15.29 3.39
CA GLN A 119 21.36 15.20 1.93
C GLN A 119 22.29 14.09 1.43
N GLN A 120 23.50 13.97 2.00
CA GLN A 120 24.43 12.88 1.68
C GLN A 120 23.83 11.51 2.00
N ASP A 121 23.10 11.39 3.11
CA ASP A 121 22.39 10.15 3.47
C ASP A 121 21.24 9.86 2.51
N LEU A 122 20.48 10.88 2.07
CA LEU A 122 19.47 10.73 1.02
C LEU A 122 20.08 10.18 -0.27
N ASP A 123 21.16 10.80 -0.75
CA ASP A 123 21.83 10.41 -1.98
C ASP A 123 22.40 8.99 -1.85
N GLY A 124 23.05 8.69 -0.72
CA GLY A 124 23.59 7.36 -0.43
C GLY A 124 22.52 6.28 -0.32
N GLN A 125 21.32 6.58 0.20
CA GLN A 125 20.20 5.64 0.16
C GLN A 125 19.62 5.51 -1.24
N ALA A 126 19.51 6.61 -2.00
CA ALA A 126 18.96 6.58 -3.35
C ALA A 126 19.75 5.64 -4.27
N SER A 127 21.08 5.62 -4.14
CA SER A 127 21.95 4.68 -4.84
C SER A 127 21.76 3.22 -4.38
N LYS A 128 21.49 2.98 -3.10
CA LYS A 128 21.28 1.63 -2.54
C LYS A 128 19.96 1.00 -2.97
N ILE A 129 18.96 1.81 -3.28
CA ILE A 129 17.65 1.36 -3.78
C ILE A 129 17.41 1.89 -5.19
N ALA A 130 18.39 1.75 -6.10
CA ALA A 130 18.30 2.31 -7.45
C ALA A 130 17.16 1.70 -8.30
N ASP A 131 16.85 0.42 -8.08
CA ASP A 131 15.83 -0.31 -8.83
C ASP A 131 14.40 0.22 -8.57
N LEU A 132 13.65 0.43 -9.66
CA LEU A 132 12.30 1.01 -9.58
C LEU A 132 11.29 0.04 -8.93
N SER A 133 11.43 -1.27 -9.11
CA SER A 133 10.56 -2.27 -8.47
C SER A 133 10.76 -2.27 -6.95
N ILE A 134 12.01 -2.21 -6.49
CA ILE A 134 12.34 -2.05 -5.06
C ILE A 134 11.75 -0.74 -4.52
N ARG A 135 11.89 0.38 -5.24
CA ARG A 135 11.28 1.65 -4.84
C ARG A 135 9.76 1.56 -4.79
N ALA A 136 9.11 0.87 -5.73
CA ALA A 136 7.66 0.66 -5.73
C ALA A 136 7.20 -0.11 -4.49
N GLN A 137 7.90 -1.21 -4.17
CA GLN A 137 7.63 -2.01 -2.99
C GLN A 137 7.75 -1.18 -1.71
N ILE A 138 8.85 -0.43 -1.55
CA ILE A 138 9.05 0.47 -0.40
C ILE A 138 7.92 1.50 -0.32
N ALA A 139 7.58 2.17 -1.43
CA ALA A 139 6.52 3.17 -1.46
C ALA A 139 5.18 2.60 -0.99
N ILE A 140 4.80 1.41 -1.47
CA ILE A 140 3.57 0.70 -1.05
C ILE A 140 3.61 0.41 0.45
N GLY A 141 4.74 -0.07 0.97
CA GLY A 141 4.93 -0.32 2.41
C GLY A 141 4.73 0.96 3.24
N CYS A 142 5.35 2.07 2.82
CA CYS A 142 5.26 3.36 3.49
C CYS A 142 3.83 3.94 3.47
N LEU A 143 3.09 3.77 2.37
CA LEU A 143 1.69 4.18 2.26
C LEU A 143 0.79 3.37 3.21
N ARG A 144 0.90 2.04 3.19
CA ARG A 144 0.13 1.15 4.07
C ARG A 144 0.32 1.49 5.55
N LYS A 145 1.58 1.67 5.98
CA LYS A 145 1.90 2.06 7.36
C LYS A 145 1.28 3.40 7.76
N SER A 146 1.18 4.32 6.81
CA SER A 146 0.63 5.67 7.07
C SER A 146 -0.89 5.67 7.21
N VAL A 147 -1.57 4.81 6.45
CA VAL A 147 -3.02 4.61 6.55
C VAL A 147 -3.38 3.94 7.89
N GLN A 148 -2.58 2.99 8.37
CA GLN A 148 -2.81 2.31 9.65
C GLN A 148 -2.50 3.17 10.89
N ALA A 149 -1.70 4.23 10.72
CA ALA A 149 -1.34 5.16 11.79
C ALA A 149 -2.23 6.42 11.83
N SER A 150 -3.29 6.46 11.01
CA SER A 150 -4.31 7.52 10.97
C SER A 150 -5.58 7.03 11.66
#